data_AF-A0A1M6FII0-F1
#
_entry.id   AF-A0A1M6FII0-F1
#
_cell.length_a   1.000
_cell.length_b   1.000
_cell.length_c   1.000
_cell.angle_alpha   90.00
_cell.angle_beta   90.00
_cell.angle_gamma   90.00
#
_symmetry.space_group_name_H-M   'P 1'
#
loop_
_entity.id
_entity.type
_entity.pdbx_description
1 polymer ?
#
loop_
_entity_poly.entity_id
_entity_poly.type
_entity_poly.pdbx_seq_one_letter_code
_entity_poly.pdbx_strand_id
1 'polypeptide(L)'
;MSFIRYILRYLFKGILYAAAFALIGVLFAGLRGWPILKGAYMFALGGGTITMVIAIALLIGTPAMRKSMFTSLKKRREPQTGAEGIGAALIGIIIVIIGFWLESLMH
;
A
#
# COMPACT_ATOMS: atom_id res chain seq x y z
N MET A 1 14.50 -6.82 -14.63
CA MET A 1 14.68 -6.09 -13.34
C MET A 1 15.01 -7.12 -12.27
N SER A 2 16.04 -6.91 -11.44
CA SER A 2 16.26 -7.83 -10.31
C SER A 2 15.10 -7.70 -9.31
N PHE A 3 14.73 -8.83 -8.69
CA PHE A 3 13.66 -8.89 -7.69
C PHE A 3 13.87 -7.90 -6.53
N ILE A 4 15.13 -7.65 -6.16
CA ILE A 4 15.53 -6.67 -5.14
C ILE A 4 15.14 -5.24 -5.53
N ARG A 5 15.42 -4.82 -6.78
CA ARG A 5 15.03 -3.48 -7.26
C ARG A 5 13.51 -3.31 -7.31
N TYR A 6 12.78 -4.40 -7.57
CA TYR A 6 11.32 -4.40 -7.51
C TYR A 6 10.85 -4.10 -6.08
N ILE A 7 11.31 -4.86 -5.08
CA ILE A 7 10.94 -4.64 -3.67
C ILE A 7 11.26 -3.21 -3.23
N LEU A 8 12.49 -2.74 -3.46
CA LEU A 8 12.92 -1.39 -3.08
C LEU A 8 12.01 -0.31 -3.66
N ARG A 9 11.60 -0.46 -4.93
CA ARG A 9 10.68 0.50 -5.56
C ARG A 9 9.34 0.57 -4.84
N TYR A 10 8.76 -0.56 -4.46
CA TYR A 10 7.49 -0.57 -3.72
C TYR A 10 7.67 -0.09 -2.28
N LEU A 11 8.85 -0.30 -1.70
CA LEU A 11 9.18 0.20 -0.37
C LEU A 11 9.19 1.74 -0.34
N PHE A 12 9.89 2.37 -1.30
CA PHE A 12 9.86 3.83 -1.48
C PHE A 12 8.45 4.36 -1.75
N LYS A 13 7.66 3.66 -2.57
CA LYS A 13 6.25 4.03 -2.80
C LYS A 13 5.43 3.97 -1.51
N GLY A 14 5.64 2.95 -0.68
CA GLY A 14 5.00 2.82 0.63
C GLY A 14 5.21 4.03 1.51
N ILE A 15 6.45 4.49 1.61
CA ILE A 15 6.80 5.71 2.38
C ILE A 15 6.11 6.95 1.81
N LEU A 16 6.13 7.11 0.47
CA LEU A 16 5.50 8.25 -0.18
C LEU A 16 3.98 8.28 0.01
N TYR A 17 3.32 7.12 -0.10
CA TYR A 17 1.89 7.02 0.15
C TYR A 17 1.54 7.21 1.62
N ALA A 18 2.35 6.70 2.55
CA ALA A 18 2.16 6.93 3.98
C ALA A 18 2.25 8.43 4.31
N ALA A 19 3.23 9.14 3.74
CA ALA A 19 3.35 10.59 3.90
C ALA A 19 2.14 11.33 3.32
N ALA A 20 1.65 10.91 2.14
CA ALA A 20 0.45 11.49 1.55
C ALA A 20 -0.80 11.27 2.41
N PHE A 21 -1.03 10.05 2.91
CA PHE A 21 -2.15 9.75 3.81
C PHE A 21 -2.04 10.51 5.14
N ALA A 22 -0.84 10.61 5.71
CA ALA A 22 -0.61 11.38 6.91
C ALA A 22 -0.92 12.87 6.69
N LEU A 23 -0.48 13.47 5.57
CA LEU A 23 -0.78 14.86 5.22
C LEU A 23 -2.30 15.10 5.07
N ILE A 24 -3.01 14.19 4.40
CA ILE A 24 -4.48 14.26 4.30
C ILE A 24 -5.10 14.20 5.70
N GLY A 25 -4.60 13.32 6.57
CA GLY A 25 -5.03 13.20 7.95
C GLY A 25 -4.78 14.47 8.77
N VAL A 26 -3.63 15.12 8.60
CA VAL A 26 -3.30 16.41 9.23
C VAL A 26 -4.29 17.49 8.82
N LEU A 27 -4.56 17.62 7.51
CA LEU A 27 -5.52 18.59 6.99
C LEU A 27 -6.92 18.34 7.55
N PHE A 28 -7.35 17.08 7.58
CA PHE A 28 -8.65 16.70 8.12
C PHE A 28 -8.76 16.96 9.63
N ALA A 29 -7.71 16.67 10.41
CA ALA A 29 -7.68 16.98 11.83
C ALA A 29 -7.76 18.49 12.10
N GLY A 30 -7.07 19.30 11.29
CA GLY A 30 -7.15 20.76 11.37
C GLY A 30 -8.57 21.29 11.16
N LEU A 31 -9.33 20.73 10.21
CA LEU A 31 -10.73 21.10 9.98
C LEU A 31 -11.68 20.64 11.10
N ARG A 32 -11.37 19.53 11.76
CA ARG A 32 -12.23 18.91 12.78
C ARG A 32 -11.89 19.31 14.22
N GLY A 33 -10.81 20.06 14.42
CA GLY A 33 -10.30 20.44 15.75
C GLY A 33 -9.68 19.26 16.51
N TRP A 34 -9.20 18.24 15.80
CA TRP A 34 -8.50 17.10 16.42
C TRP A 34 -6.99 17.38 16.56
N PRO A 35 -6.29 16.69 17.48
CA PRO A 35 -4.84 16.72 17.50
C PRO A 35 -4.28 16.32 16.13
N ILE A 36 -3.29 17.07 15.64
CA ILE A 36 -2.71 16.88 14.31
C ILE A 36 -2.18 15.44 14.13
N LEU A 37 -1.45 14.93 15.14
CA LEU A 37 -0.96 13.56 15.13
C LEU A 37 -2.11 12.54 15.06
N LYS A 38 -3.25 12.82 15.70
CA LYS A 38 -4.42 11.94 15.71
C LYS A 38 -5.01 11.74 14.32
N GLY A 39 -5.10 12.83 13.56
CA GLY A 39 -5.51 12.75 12.16
C GLY A 39 -4.51 11.96 11.32
N ALA A 40 -3.22 12.25 11.49
CA ALA A 40 -2.15 11.63 10.71
C ALA A 40 -2.12 10.10 10.87
N TYR A 41 -2.12 9.59 12.11
CA TYR A 41 -2.03 8.14 12.33
C TYR A 41 -3.33 7.42 11.92
N MET A 42 -4.51 7.98 12.18
CA MET A 42 -5.77 7.33 11.79
C MET A 42 -5.91 7.20 10.27
N PHE A 43 -5.50 8.22 9.51
CA PHE A 43 -5.53 8.15 8.05
C PHE A 43 -4.43 7.25 7.49
N ALA A 44 -3.24 7.23 8.09
CA ALA A 44 -2.21 6.26 7.74
C ALA A 44 -2.70 4.83 7.97
N LEU A 45 -3.15 4.49 9.18
CA LEU A 45 -3.68 3.15 9.50
C LEU A 45 -4.85 2.77 8.58
N GLY A 46 -5.85 3.64 8.43
CA GLY A 46 -7.01 3.38 7.58
C GLY A 46 -6.63 3.19 6.10
N GLY A 47 -5.77 4.06 5.57
CA GLY A 47 -5.26 3.95 4.20
C GLY A 47 -4.43 2.68 3.98
N GLY A 48 -3.61 2.32 4.97
CA GLY A 48 -2.83 1.08 4.97
C GLY A 48 -3.73 -0.16 4.93
N THR A 49 -4.75 -0.22 5.79
CA THR A 49 -5.73 -1.33 5.82
C THR A 49 -6.48 -1.45 4.50
N ILE A 50 -6.98 -0.35 3.93
CA ILE A 50 -7.65 -0.36 2.61
C ILE A 50 -6.70 -0.89 1.53
N THR A 51 -5.45 -0.45 1.55
CA THR A 51 -4.45 -0.91 0.58
C THR A 51 -4.17 -2.41 0.72
N MET A 52 -4.17 -2.95 1.94
CA MET A 52 -4.05 -4.40 2.17
C MET A 52 -5.27 -5.17 1.65
N VAL A 53 -6.49 -4.67 1.84
CA VAL A 53 -7.70 -5.30 1.28
C VAL A 53 -7.62 -5.35 -0.25
N ILE A 54 -7.20 -4.26 -0.88
CA ILE A 54 -6.98 -4.21 -2.34
C ILE A 54 -5.89 -5.19 -2.75
N ALA A 55 -4.80 -5.29 -1.99
CA ALA A 55 -3.73 -6.23 -2.26
C ALA A 55 -4.20 -7.69 -2.22
N ILE A 56 -5.04 -8.05 -1.25
CA ILE A 56 -5.66 -9.39 -1.17
C ILE A 56 -6.51 -9.63 -2.42
N ALA A 57 -7.34 -8.67 -2.83
CA ALA A 57 -8.14 -8.79 -4.05
C ALA A 57 -7.28 -8.98 -5.31
N LEU A 58 -6.15 -8.27 -5.39
CA LEU A 58 -5.18 -8.41 -6.49
C LEU A 58 -4.40 -9.74 -6.45
N LEU A 59 -4.11 -10.28 -5.25
CA LEU A 59 -3.49 -11.59 -5.08
C LEU A 59 -4.44 -12.73 -5.50
N ILE A 60 -5.72 -12.65 -5.14
CA ILE A 60 -6.75 -13.60 -5.61
C ILE A 60 -6.88 -13.54 -7.14
N GLY A 61 -6.65 -12.36 -7.72
CA GLY A 61 -6.61 -12.13 -9.15
C GLY A 61 -8.00 -12.07 -9.77
N THR A 62 -8.24 -11.02 -10.56
CA THR A 62 -9.50 -10.85 -11.28
C THR A 62 -9.62 -11.87 -12.43
N PRO A 63 -10.84 -12.21 -12.89
CA PRO A 63 -11.04 -13.09 -14.04
C PRO A 63 -10.30 -12.61 -15.30
N ALA A 64 -10.18 -11.29 -15.48
CA ALA A 64 -9.43 -10.67 -16.57
C ALA A 64 -7.92 -10.96 -16.47
N MET A 65 -7.34 -10.85 -15.27
CA MET A 65 -5.94 -11.19 -15.02
C MET A 65 -5.66 -12.66 -15.34
N ARG A 66 -6.52 -13.57 -14.88
CA ARG A 66 -6.40 -15.01 -15.18
C ARG A 66 -6.46 -15.27 -16.68
N LYS A 67 -7.43 -14.69 -17.41
CA LYS A 67 -7.48 -14.80 -18.88
C LYS A 67 -6.22 -14.28 -19.56
N SER A 68 -5.63 -13.19 -19.07
CA SER A 68 -4.41 -12.60 -19.65
C SER A 68 -3.18 -13.49 -19.50
N MET A 69 -3.13 -14.32 -18.45
CA MET A 69 -2.05 -15.29 -18.25
C MET A 69 -2.08 -16.42 -19.29
N PHE A 70 -3.29 -16.82 -19.72
CA PHE A 70 -3.45 -17.91 -20.68
C PHE A 70 -3.30 -17.47 -22.13
N THR A 71 -3.66 -16.22 -22.45
CA THR A 71 -3.70 -15.68 -23.82
C THR A 71 -2.38 -15.05 -24.31
N SER A 72 -1.49 -14.61 -23.41
CA SER A 72 -0.21 -14.00 -23.80
C SER A 72 0.98 -14.93 -23.56
N LEU A 73 1.58 -15.44 -24.64
CA LEU A 73 2.84 -16.22 -24.62
C LEU A 73 4.01 -15.45 -23.98
N LYS A 74 4.01 -14.11 -24.08
CA LYS A 74 5.02 -13.23 -23.46
C LYS A 74 4.88 -13.19 -21.94
N LYS A 75 3.65 -13.05 -21.42
CA LYS A 75 3.39 -13.03 -19.96
C LYS A 75 3.64 -14.38 -19.29
N ARG A 76 3.48 -15.51 -19.99
CA ARG A 76 3.81 -16.83 -19.41
C ARG A 76 5.29 -16.99 -19.04
N ARG A 77 6.19 -16.24 -19.69
CA ARG A 77 7.64 -16.28 -19.39
C ARG A 77 8.08 -15.25 -18.35
N GLU A 78 7.20 -14.36 -17.91
CA GLU A 78 7.54 -13.38 -16.88
C GLU A 78 7.37 -14.00 -15.48
N PRO A 79 8.44 -14.06 -14.67
CA PRO A 79 8.37 -14.63 -13.31
C PRO A 79 7.52 -13.80 -12.34
N GLN A 80 7.05 -12.63 -12.76
CA GLN A 80 6.20 -11.74 -11.94
C GLN A 80 4.69 -11.93 -12.21
N THR A 81 4.33 -12.76 -13.19
CA THR A 81 2.95 -13.05 -13.54
C THR A 81 2.26 -13.78 -12.38
N GLY A 82 1.31 -13.11 -11.72
CA GLY A 82 0.61 -13.62 -10.51
C GLY A 82 1.08 -13.01 -9.19
N ALA A 83 2.17 -12.23 -9.20
CA ALA A 83 2.68 -11.49 -8.05
C ALA A 83 2.14 -10.05 -7.96
N GLU A 84 1.07 -9.72 -8.71
CA GLU A 84 0.58 -8.35 -8.87
C GLU A 84 0.13 -7.72 -7.55
N GLY A 85 -0.38 -8.52 -6.60
CA GLY A 85 -0.76 -8.04 -5.28
C GLY A 85 0.39 -7.91 -4.27
N ILE A 86 1.58 -8.46 -4.53
CA ILE A 86 2.73 -8.38 -3.59
C ILE A 86 3.18 -6.92 -3.43
N GLY A 87 3.20 -6.15 -4.51
CA GLY A 87 3.60 -4.74 -4.47
C GLY A 87 2.63 -3.88 -3.66
N ALA A 88 1.32 -4.09 -3.84
CA ALA A 88 0.29 -3.40 -3.07
C ALA A 88 0.32 -3.81 -1.59
N ALA A 89 0.55 -5.09 -1.29
CA ALA A 89 0.67 -5.59 0.07
C ALA A 89 1.87 -4.94 0.78
N LEU A 90 3.02 -4.86 0.11
CA LEU A 90 4.23 -4.24 0.67
C LEU A 90 4.00 -2.75 0.99
N ILE A 91 3.33 -2.02 0.09
CA ILE A 91 2.92 -0.63 0.32
C ILE A 91 2.02 -0.54 1.56
N GLY A 92 0.97 -1.36 1.62
CA GLY A 92 0.01 -1.36 2.73
C GLY A 92 0.69 -1.63 4.07
N ILE A 93 1.56 -2.64 4.14
CA ILE A 93 2.33 -2.97 5.36
C ILE A 93 3.17 -1.78 5.83
N ILE A 94 3.88 -1.11 4.91
CA ILE A 94 4.71 0.05 5.26
C ILE A 94 3.86 1.20 5.80
N ILE A 95 2.73 1.48 5.15
CA ILE A 95 1.81 2.52 5.61
C ILE A 95 1.30 2.21 7.02
N VAL A 96 0.93 0.95 7.30
CA VAL A 96 0.47 0.52 8.62
C VAL A 96 1.58 0.65 9.68
N ILE A 97 2.81 0.23 9.36
CA ILE A 97 3.96 0.38 10.28
C ILE A 97 4.20 1.86 10.63
N ILE A 98 4.16 2.74 9.63
CA ILE A 98 4.27 4.19 9.85
C ILE A 98 3.10 4.71 10.67
N GLY A 99 1.89 4.23 10.42
CA GLY A 99 0.70 4.54 11.22
C GLY A 99 0.90 4.18 12.70
N PHE A 100 1.39 2.98 13.00
CA PHE A 100 1.70 2.57 14.38
C PHE A 100 2.82 3.40 15.01
N TRP A 101 3.84 3.78 14.24
CA TRP A 101 4.87 4.71 14.73
C TRP A 101 4.27 6.07 15.12
N LEU A 102 3.40 6.63 14.27
CA LEU A 102 2.72 7.90 14.57
C LEU A 102 1.79 7.78 15.79
N GLU A 103 1.10 6.65 15.94
CA GLU A 103 0.27 6.34 17.11
C GLU A 103 1.12 6.25 18.39
N SER A 104 2.28 5.58 18.32
CA SER A 104 3.18 5.47 19.47
C SER A 104 3.78 6.80 19.92
N LEU A 105 3.92 7.79 19.03
CA LEU A 105 4.38 9.14 19.38
C LEU A 105 3.31 9.95 20.12
N MET A 106 2.06 9.49 20.14
CA MET A 106 0.96 10.12 20.88
C MET A 106 0.77 9.59 22.30
N HIS A 107 1.32 8.42 22.62
CA HIS A 107 1.18 7.74 23.91
C HIS A 107 2.48 7.83 24.72
#